data_AF-A0A924QMY0-F1
#
_entry.id   AF-A0A924QMY0-F1
#
_cell.length_a   1.000
_cell.length_b   1.000
_cell.length_c   1.000
_cell.angle_alpha   90.00
_cell.angle_beta   90.00
_cell.angle_gamma   90.00
#
_symmetry.space_group_name_H-M   'P 1'
#
loop_
_entity.id
_entity.type
_entity.pdbx_description
1 polymer ?
#
loop_
_entity_poly.entity_id
_entity_poly.type
_entity_poly.pdbx_seq_one_letter_code
_entity_poly.pdbx_strand_id
1 'polypeptide(L)'
;MKTVIMALVIALAGCGATLQTYDRLAQESNREITTYVGGQVLKVQRTSDLPNAFGKADVFGGKVDRGFTELRFQGLAPDGRSIFRVTDIDTQSNETTMSRYGGSTSNLNAQRVGNSVIGTVTTYSAPRGSTEMLPPNTTQFAVDLNKSKDFTVAGIKVRILAATDTSLTYVLER
;
A
#
# COMPACT_ATOMS: atom_id res chain seq x y z
N MET A 1 39.63 8.14 -29.16
CA MET A 1 39.52 8.43 -27.70
C MET A 1 38.31 9.29 -27.32
N LYS A 2 37.78 10.18 -28.18
CA LYS A 2 36.57 10.99 -27.89
C LYS A 2 35.24 10.21 -27.95
N THR A 3 35.16 9.12 -28.71
CA THR A 3 33.93 8.32 -28.89
C THR A 3 33.62 7.36 -27.73
N VAL A 4 34.64 6.94 -26.98
CA VAL A 4 34.48 6.03 -25.82
C VAL A 4 33.90 6.76 -24.60
N ILE A 5 34.15 8.07 -24.48
CA ILE A 5 33.68 8.88 -23.36
C ILE A 5 32.16 9.15 -23.46
N MET A 6 31.61 9.20 -24.67
CA MET A 6 30.17 9.50 -24.89
C MET A 6 29.26 8.29 -24.61
N ALA A 7 29.76 7.06 -24.78
CA ALA A 7 29.00 5.85 -24.48
C ALA A 7 28.86 5.58 -22.97
N LEU A 8 29.83 6.04 -22.16
CA LEU A 8 29.79 5.87 -20.70
C LEU A 8 28.75 6.79 -20.04
N VAL A 9 28.48 7.98 -20.59
CA VAL A 9 27.52 8.94 -20.02
C VAL A 9 26.07 8.48 -20.19
N ILE A 10 25.75 7.72 -21.25
CA ILE A 10 24.39 7.20 -21.49
C ILE A 10 24.09 6.00 -20.56
N ALA A 11 25.10 5.24 -20.15
CA ALA A 11 24.93 4.10 -19.24
C ALA A 11 24.61 4.51 -17.78
N LEU A 12 24.95 5.75 -17.36
CA LEU A 12 24.66 6.25 -16.01
C LEU A 12 23.27 6.90 -15.87
N ALA A 13 22.55 7.15 -16.97
CA ALA A 13 21.21 7.74 -16.91
C ALA A 13 20.08 6.71 -16.64
N GLY A 14 20.39 5.41 -16.62
CA GLY A 14 19.40 4.32 -16.62
C GLY A 14 18.87 3.85 -15.26
N CYS A 15 19.44 4.27 -14.12
CA CYS A 15 19.08 3.72 -12.81
C CYS A 15 18.73 4.81 -11.79
N GLY A 16 17.73 5.62 -12.10
CA GLY A 16 16.98 6.36 -11.09
C GLY A 16 15.66 5.65 -10.85
N ALA A 17 15.61 4.65 -9.97
CA ALA A 17 14.35 4.04 -9.56
C ALA A 17 13.49 5.10 -8.84
N THR A 18 12.59 5.71 -9.60
CA THR A 18 11.56 6.64 -9.09
C THR A 18 10.62 5.87 -8.18
N LEU A 19 10.14 6.49 -7.10
CA LEU A 19 9.14 5.87 -6.22
C LEU A 19 7.90 5.51 -7.03
N GLN A 20 7.58 4.22 -7.08
CA GLN A 20 6.38 3.71 -7.73
C GLN A 20 5.33 3.34 -6.68
N THR A 21 4.07 3.56 -7.04
CA THR A 21 2.91 3.06 -6.30
C THR A 21 2.33 1.88 -7.07
N TYR A 22 1.96 0.83 -6.34
CA TYR A 22 1.48 -0.43 -6.86
C TYR A 22 0.13 -0.77 -6.24
N ASP A 23 -0.82 -1.09 -7.11
CA ASP A 23 -2.15 -1.52 -6.73
C ASP A 23 -2.30 -3.03 -6.95
N ARG A 24 -2.61 -3.75 -5.87
CA ARG A 24 -2.79 -5.20 -5.91
C ARG A 24 -4.21 -5.57 -5.53
N LEU A 25 -4.90 -6.26 -6.43
CA LEU A 25 -6.18 -6.89 -6.13
C LEU A 25 -5.92 -8.13 -5.26
N ALA A 26 -6.67 -8.25 -4.16
CA ALA A 26 -6.55 -9.36 -3.23
C ALA A 26 -7.26 -10.63 -3.71
N GLN A 27 -8.35 -10.48 -4.47
CA GLN A 27 -9.13 -11.59 -5.02
C GLN A 27 -8.60 -12.08 -6.37
N GLU A 28 -8.97 -13.31 -6.74
CA GLU A 28 -8.76 -13.84 -8.08
C GLU A 28 -9.58 -13.05 -9.12
N SER A 29 -8.99 -12.76 -10.28
CA SER A 29 -9.67 -12.12 -11.41
C SER A 29 -10.16 -13.15 -12.42
N ASN A 30 -11.16 -12.79 -13.23
CA ASN A 30 -11.71 -13.57 -14.34
C ASN A 30 -12.29 -14.94 -13.92
N ARG A 31 -12.74 -15.06 -12.68
CA ARG A 31 -13.45 -16.23 -12.16
C ARG A 31 -14.73 -15.81 -11.48
N GLU A 32 -15.68 -16.74 -11.48
CA GLU A 32 -16.91 -16.59 -10.72
C GLU A 32 -16.63 -16.76 -9.23
N ILE A 33 -16.96 -15.73 -8.47
CA ILE A 33 -16.77 -15.67 -7.02
C ILE A 33 -18.12 -15.42 -6.39
N THR A 34 -18.42 -16.16 -5.33
CA THR A 34 -19.61 -15.94 -4.52
C THR A 34 -19.22 -15.44 -3.14
N THR A 35 -19.92 -14.42 -2.66
CA THR A 35 -19.75 -13.84 -1.33
C THR A 35 -21.09 -13.74 -0.62
N TYR A 36 -21.06 -13.56 0.70
CA TYR A 36 -22.25 -13.43 1.55
C TYR A 36 -22.54 -11.97 1.88
N VAL A 37 -23.65 -11.67 2.55
CA VAL A 37 -23.95 -10.31 3.04
C VAL A 37 -22.93 -9.84 4.06
N GLY A 38 -22.34 -8.67 3.83
CA GLY A 38 -21.17 -8.19 4.56
C GLY A 38 -19.85 -8.77 4.04
N GLY A 39 -19.88 -9.69 3.10
CA GLY A 39 -18.71 -10.27 2.48
C GLY A 39 -17.94 -9.26 1.63
N GLN A 40 -16.63 -9.47 1.54
CA GLN A 40 -15.72 -8.68 0.73
C GLN A 40 -15.90 -9.04 -0.74
N VAL A 41 -16.22 -8.06 -1.57
CA VAL A 41 -16.39 -8.22 -3.03
C VAL A 41 -15.04 -7.97 -3.72
N LEU A 42 -14.41 -6.83 -3.45
CA LEU A 42 -13.06 -6.51 -3.92
C LEU A 42 -12.25 -5.82 -2.82
N LYS A 43 -10.94 -6.02 -2.82
CA LYS A 43 -10.00 -5.23 -2.02
C LYS A 43 -8.77 -4.96 -2.85
N VAL A 44 -8.49 -3.69 -3.09
CA VAL A 44 -7.29 -3.22 -3.78
C VAL A 44 -6.38 -2.61 -2.73
N GLN A 45 -5.25 -3.26 -2.49
CA GLN A 45 -4.22 -2.77 -1.58
C GLN A 45 -3.26 -1.87 -2.35
N ARG A 46 -2.96 -0.71 -1.77
CA ARG A 46 -2.05 0.29 -2.34
C ARG A 46 -0.74 0.24 -1.56
N THR A 47 0.37 0.04 -2.26
CA THR A 47 1.70 0.01 -1.66
C THR A 47 2.64 0.92 -2.43
N SER A 48 3.58 1.54 -1.75
CA SER A 48 4.60 2.38 -2.38
C SER A 48 5.98 1.82 -2.07
N ASP A 49 6.95 2.13 -2.92
CA ASP A 49 8.35 1.97 -2.58
C ASP A 49 8.71 2.72 -1.31
N LEU A 50 9.55 2.10 -0.48
CA LEU A 50 10.14 2.74 0.69
C LEU A 50 11.18 3.76 0.21
N PRO A 51 11.08 5.03 0.63
CA PRO A 51 12.06 6.04 0.26
C PRO A 51 13.39 5.81 0.99
N ASN A 52 14.48 5.87 0.23
CA ASN A 52 15.84 5.87 0.77
C ASN A 52 16.29 7.28 1.20
N ALA A 53 17.50 7.39 1.76
CA ALA A 53 18.06 8.66 2.25
C ALA A 53 18.19 9.77 1.17
N PHE A 54 18.09 9.42 -0.12
CA PHE A 54 18.15 10.33 -1.25
C PHE A 54 16.78 10.51 -1.94
N GLY A 55 15.69 10.02 -1.33
CA GLY A 55 14.33 10.13 -1.88
C GLY A 55 14.04 9.22 -3.08
N LYS A 56 14.92 8.26 -3.37
CA LYS A 56 14.72 7.25 -4.42
C LYS A 56 14.15 5.97 -3.81
N ALA A 57 13.66 5.06 -4.65
CA ALA A 57 13.24 3.74 -4.19
C ALA A 57 14.39 3.01 -3.48
N ASP A 58 14.03 2.28 -2.42
CA ASP A 58 14.95 1.43 -1.69
C ASP A 58 15.59 0.38 -2.60
N VAL A 59 16.92 0.25 -2.53
CA VAL A 59 17.68 -0.72 -3.33
C VAL A 59 17.34 -2.16 -2.91
N PHE A 60 16.94 -2.35 -1.65
CA PHE A 60 16.51 -3.64 -1.12
C PHE A 60 15.04 -3.97 -1.42
N GLY A 61 14.32 -3.08 -2.13
CA GLY A 61 12.95 -3.31 -2.56
C GLY A 61 11.91 -3.23 -1.44
N GLY A 62 12.23 -2.60 -0.30
CA GLY A 62 11.27 -2.37 0.77
C GLY A 62 10.03 -1.64 0.28
N LYS A 63 8.86 -2.06 0.75
CA LYS A 63 7.55 -1.43 0.45
C LYS A 63 6.93 -0.88 1.73
N VAL A 64 6.13 0.17 1.59
CA VAL A 64 5.32 0.74 2.66
C VAL A 64 3.85 0.71 2.27
N ASP A 65 3.00 0.36 3.23
CA ASP A 65 1.55 0.35 3.04
C ASP A 65 1.04 1.79 2.86
N ARG A 66 0.22 2.00 1.84
CA ARG A 66 -0.45 3.28 1.54
C ARG A 66 -1.96 3.21 1.73
N GLY A 67 -2.45 2.08 2.24
CA GLY A 67 -3.85 1.85 2.52
C GLY A 67 -4.51 0.94 1.50
N PHE A 68 -5.84 0.93 1.49
CA PHE A 68 -6.61 0.05 0.63
C PHE A 68 -8.01 0.57 0.38
N THR A 69 -8.58 0.14 -0.75
CA THR A 69 -9.98 0.35 -1.09
C THR A 69 -10.70 -1.00 -1.07
N GLU A 70 -11.77 -1.10 -0.29
CA GLU A 70 -12.56 -2.31 -0.10
C GLU A 70 -14.01 -2.08 -0.52
N LEU A 71 -14.56 -2.97 -1.35
CA LEU A 71 -15.99 -3.05 -1.65
C LEU A 71 -16.58 -4.23 -0.88
N ARG A 72 -17.67 -3.99 -0.15
CA ARG A 72 -18.43 -5.03 0.53
C ARG A 72 -19.88 -5.02 0.08
N PHE A 73 -20.45 -6.20 -0.08
CA PHE A 73 -21.88 -6.35 -0.35
C PHE A 73 -22.64 -6.16 0.95
N GLN A 74 -23.75 -5.41 0.95
CA GLN A 74 -24.57 -5.13 2.13
C GLN A 74 -25.96 -5.79 2.07
N GLY A 75 -26.23 -6.59 1.03
CA GLY A 75 -27.54 -7.21 0.81
C GLY A 75 -28.37 -6.46 -0.22
N LEU A 76 -29.63 -6.86 -0.33
CA LEU A 76 -30.62 -6.22 -1.19
C LEU A 76 -31.44 -5.19 -0.40
N ALA A 77 -31.71 -4.06 -1.03
CA ALA A 77 -32.68 -3.10 -0.56
C ALA A 77 -34.11 -3.65 -0.72
N PRO A 78 -35.10 -3.12 0.01
CA PRO A 78 -36.50 -3.57 -0.09
C PRO A 78 -37.10 -3.45 -1.51
N ASP A 79 -36.50 -2.61 -2.36
CA ASP A 79 -36.88 -2.42 -3.77
C ASP A 79 -36.10 -3.32 -4.74
N GLY A 80 -35.33 -4.28 -4.23
CA GLY A 80 -34.55 -5.25 -5.02
C GLY A 80 -33.20 -4.73 -5.53
N ARG A 81 -32.78 -3.52 -5.17
CA ARG A 81 -31.46 -2.99 -5.55
C ARG A 81 -30.34 -3.56 -4.68
N SER A 82 -29.22 -3.94 -5.27
CA SER A 82 -28.05 -4.42 -4.54
C SER A 82 -27.31 -3.28 -3.86
N ILE A 83 -27.14 -3.36 -2.55
CA ILE A 83 -26.45 -2.35 -1.76
C ILE A 83 -24.98 -2.71 -1.63
N PHE A 84 -24.11 -1.76 -1.89
CA PHE A 84 -22.67 -1.88 -1.73
C PHE A 84 -22.12 -0.79 -0.84
N ARG A 85 -21.08 -1.12 -0.08
CA ARG A 85 -20.29 -0.16 0.69
C ARG A 85 -18.84 -0.18 0.21
N VAL A 86 -18.35 0.97 -0.22
CA VAL A 86 -16.94 1.21 -0.47
C VAL A 86 -16.35 1.83 0.78
N THR A 87 -15.24 1.27 1.26
CA THR A 87 -14.42 1.82 2.32
C THR A 87 -13.04 2.06 1.74
N ASP A 88 -12.62 3.31 1.72
CA ASP A 88 -11.27 3.69 1.36
C ASP A 88 -10.51 4.11 2.61
N ILE A 89 -9.35 3.49 2.82
CA ILE A 89 -8.47 3.80 3.93
C ILE A 89 -7.14 4.23 3.34
N ASP A 90 -6.70 5.42 3.70
CA ASP A 90 -5.36 5.90 3.39
C ASP A 90 -4.44 5.68 4.59
N THR A 91 -3.18 5.34 4.30
CA THR A 91 -2.15 5.21 5.32
C THR A 91 -1.07 6.26 5.06
N GLN A 92 -0.80 7.09 6.07
CA GLN A 92 0.29 8.05 6.05
C GLN A 92 1.50 7.44 6.77
N SER A 93 2.61 7.31 6.06
CA SER A 93 3.86 6.82 6.63
C SER A 93 5.00 7.78 6.32
N ASN A 94 5.82 8.06 7.33
CA ASN A 94 7.09 8.76 7.18
C ASN A 94 8.29 7.80 7.25
N GLU A 95 8.06 6.49 7.12
CA GLU A 95 9.12 5.50 7.11
C GLU A 95 10.05 5.67 5.90
N THR A 96 11.35 5.53 6.17
CA THR A 96 12.43 5.52 5.19
C THR A 96 13.31 4.29 5.39
N THR A 97 14.18 3.98 4.44
CA THR A 97 15.21 2.93 4.62
C THR A 97 16.02 3.16 5.91
N MET A 98 16.32 4.43 6.24
CA MET A 98 17.07 4.79 7.45
C MET A 98 16.28 4.57 8.74
N SER A 99 14.97 4.75 8.73
CA SER A 99 14.16 4.50 9.92
C SER A 99 13.80 3.03 10.12
N ARG A 100 13.75 2.26 9.02
CA ARG A 100 13.43 0.83 9.05
C ARG A 100 14.64 -0.06 9.31
N TYR A 101 15.77 0.26 8.68
CA TYR A 101 17.00 -0.55 8.74
C TYR A 101 18.17 0.16 9.42
N GLY A 102 18.00 1.41 9.89
CA GLY A 102 19.07 2.15 10.54
C GLY A 102 19.51 1.52 11.86
N GLY A 103 20.82 1.36 12.01
CA GLY A 103 21.44 0.96 13.27
C GLY A 103 21.63 2.13 14.22
N SER A 104 21.78 1.85 15.52
CA SER A 104 22.27 2.83 16.49
C SER A 104 23.78 2.65 16.68
N THR A 105 24.52 3.75 16.74
CA THR A 105 25.95 3.73 17.06
C THR A 105 26.19 4.37 18.41
N SER A 106 27.06 3.77 19.24
CA SER A 106 27.44 4.35 20.53
C SER A 106 28.93 4.57 20.56
N ASN A 107 29.35 5.79 20.90
CA ASN A 107 30.74 6.14 21.12
C ASN A 107 31.00 6.16 22.63
N LEU A 108 31.98 5.37 23.06
CA LEU A 108 32.44 5.34 24.44
C LEU A 108 33.77 6.09 24.54
N ASN A 109 33.79 7.17 25.30
CA ASN A 109 35.03 7.85 25.67
C ASN A 109 35.30 7.56 27.14
N ALA A 110 36.34 6.78 27.43
CA ALA A 110 36.74 6.45 28.79
C ALA A 110 38.11 7.07 29.09
N GLN A 111 38.17 7.86 30.15
CA GLN A 111 39.40 8.44 30.67
C GLN A 111 39.68 7.89 32.06
N ARG A 112 40.91 7.40 32.27
CA ARG A 112 41.39 6.98 33.58
C ARG A 112 42.02 8.17 34.31
N VAL A 113 41.55 8.47 35.51
CA VAL A 113 42.11 9.49 36.40
C VAL A 113 42.46 8.81 37.73
N GLY A 114 43.75 8.57 37.96
CA GLY A 114 44.23 7.76 39.09
C GLY A 114 43.73 6.31 39.02
N ASN A 115 43.08 5.85 40.09
CA ASN A 115 42.45 4.52 40.17
C ASN A 115 41.00 4.49 39.66
N SER A 116 40.45 5.62 39.21
CA SER A 116 39.08 5.72 38.72
C SER A 116 39.04 5.79 37.20
N VAL A 117 38.02 5.16 36.60
CA VAL A 117 37.71 5.28 35.18
C VAL A 117 36.40 6.06 35.07
N ILE A 118 36.43 7.19 34.37
CA ILE A 118 35.25 7.99 34.06
C ILE A 118 34.97 7.80 32.57
N GLY A 119 33.77 7.34 32.25
CA GLY A 119 33.31 7.12 30.88
C GLY A 119 32.14 8.02 30.53
N THR A 120 32.18 8.63 29.36
CA THR A 120 31.01 9.24 28.72
C THR A 120 30.58 8.36 27.56
N VAL A 121 29.28 8.05 27.50
CA VAL A 121 28.68 7.29 26.41
C VAL A 121 27.74 8.21 25.63
N THR A 122 28.02 8.38 24.35
CA THR A 122 27.14 9.13 23.43
C THR A 122 26.54 8.17 22.43
N THR A 123 25.22 8.02 22.45
CA THR A 123 24.46 7.14 21.56
C THR A 123 23.74 7.95 20.49
N TYR A 124 23.98 7.59 19.22
CA TYR A 124 23.26 8.10 18.05
C TYR A 124 22.27 7.04 17.59
N SER A 125 20.98 7.28 17.78
CA SER A 125 19.92 6.38 17.33
C SER A 125 19.44 6.75 15.93
N ALA A 126 19.06 5.73 15.15
CA ALA A 126 18.39 5.95 13.88
C ALA A 126 17.05 6.70 14.06
N PRO A 127 16.60 7.47 13.05
CA PRO A 127 15.29 8.11 13.07
C PRO A 127 14.18 7.07 13.27
N ARG A 128 13.14 7.39 14.03
CA ARG A 128 11.96 6.51 14.15
C ARG A 128 10.96 6.88 13.07
N GLY A 129 10.54 5.87 12.31
CA GLY A 129 9.43 5.97 11.37
C GLY A 129 8.13 5.60 12.08
N SER A 130 7.03 6.16 11.60
CA SER A 130 5.68 5.88 12.05
C SER A 130 4.76 5.74 10.84
N THR A 131 3.78 4.87 11.00
CA THR A 131 2.77 4.57 10.01
C THR A 131 1.42 4.70 10.72
N GLU A 132 0.58 5.62 10.24
CA GLU A 132 -0.73 5.92 10.80
C GLU A 132 -1.81 5.68 9.74
N MET A 133 -2.87 4.98 10.15
CA MET A 133 -4.06 4.82 9.33
C MET A 133 -4.95 6.04 9.52
N LEU A 134 -5.29 6.70 8.41
CA LEU A 134 -6.23 7.80 8.42
C LEU A 134 -7.67 7.27 8.60
N PRO A 135 -8.59 8.11 9.11
CA PRO A 135 -9.99 7.73 9.24
C PRO A 135 -10.56 7.21 7.91
N PRO A 136 -11.34 6.11 7.93
CA PRO A 136 -11.86 5.51 6.71
C PRO A 136 -12.89 6.44 6.06
N ASN A 137 -12.76 6.65 4.75
CA ASN A 137 -13.79 7.28 3.94
C ASN A 137 -14.75 6.19 3.45
N THR A 138 -16.00 6.22 3.91
CA THR A 138 -17.00 5.21 3.55
C THR A 138 -18.13 5.81 2.73
N THR A 139 -18.46 5.16 1.62
CA THR A 139 -19.58 5.55 0.76
C THR A 139 -20.45 4.34 0.48
N GLN A 140 -21.76 4.51 0.57
CA GLN A 140 -22.73 3.46 0.30
C GLN A 140 -23.57 3.85 -0.92
N PHE A 141 -23.79 2.91 -1.82
CA PHE A 141 -24.61 3.10 -3.00
C PHE A 141 -25.43 1.85 -3.32
N ALA A 142 -26.51 2.04 -4.08
CA ALA A 142 -27.38 0.96 -4.52
C ALA A 142 -27.30 0.83 -6.05
N VAL A 143 -27.20 -0.40 -6.54
CA VAL A 143 -27.14 -0.73 -7.96
C VAL A 143 -28.40 -1.49 -8.35
N ASP A 144 -29.04 -1.02 -9.42
CA ASP A 144 -30.16 -1.70 -10.04
C ASP A 144 -29.63 -2.70 -11.09
N LEU A 145 -29.66 -4.00 -10.74
CA LEU A 145 -29.17 -5.09 -11.57
C LEU A 145 -29.98 -5.30 -12.85
N ASN A 146 -31.18 -4.73 -12.95
CA ASN A 146 -31.99 -4.77 -14.17
C ASN A 146 -31.51 -3.74 -15.20
N LYS A 147 -30.83 -2.68 -14.76
CA LYS A 147 -30.32 -1.60 -15.63
C LYS A 147 -28.84 -1.79 -15.97
N SER A 148 -28.02 -2.07 -14.97
CA SER A 148 -26.60 -2.34 -15.17
C SER A 148 -26.12 -3.41 -14.20
N LYS A 149 -25.44 -4.41 -14.75
CA LYS A 149 -24.76 -5.46 -13.99
C LYS A 149 -23.27 -5.17 -13.78
N ASP A 150 -22.78 -4.11 -14.42
CA ASP A 150 -21.37 -3.77 -14.46
C ASP A 150 -21.15 -2.40 -13.82
N PHE A 151 -20.12 -2.28 -12.99
CA PHE A 151 -19.65 -1.02 -12.45
C PHE A 151 -18.15 -1.11 -12.11
N THR A 152 -17.49 0.03 -11.96
CA THR A 152 -16.04 0.08 -11.73
C THR A 152 -15.75 0.70 -10.36
N VAL A 153 -14.86 0.05 -9.58
CA VAL A 153 -14.39 0.54 -8.28
C VAL A 153 -12.88 0.32 -8.21
N ALA A 154 -12.14 1.37 -7.82
CA ALA A 154 -10.67 1.32 -7.74
C ALA A 154 -10.00 0.80 -9.04
N GLY A 155 -10.55 1.18 -10.20
CA GLY A 155 -10.06 0.75 -11.52
C GLY A 155 -10.39 -0.71 -11.89
N ILE A 156 -11.07 -1.47 -11.03
CA ILE A 156 -11.47 -2.86 -11.28
C ILE A 156 -12.95 -2.88 -11.67
N LYS A 157 -13.25 -3.55 -12.79
CA LYS A 157 -14.62 -3.75 -13.24
C LYS A 157 -15.24 -4.94 -12.50
N VAL A 158 -16.36 -4.69 -11.84
CA VAL A 158 -17.17 -5.69 -11.14
C VAL A 158 -18.37 -6.01 -12.03
N ARG A 159 -18.47 -7.26 -12.48
CA ARG A 159 -19.64 -7.78 -13.19
C ARG A 159 -20.45 -8.69 -12.27
N ILE A 160 -21.68 -8.31 -11.98
CA ILE A 160 -22.60 -9.09 -11.16
C ILE A 160 -23.32 -10.10 -12.05
N LEU A 161 -23.23 -11.38 -11.68
CA LEU A 161 -23.94 -12.45 -12.36
C LEU A 161 -25.32 -12.66 -11.74
N ALA A 162 -25.36 -12.80 -10.42
CA ALA A 162 -26.58 -12.99 -9.64
C ALA A 162 -26.45 -12.35 -8.24
N ALA A 163 -27.55 -11.86 -7.70
CA ALA A 163 -27.64 -11.42 -6.32
C ALA A 163 -28.91 -11.99 -5.70
N THR A 164 -28.79 -12.45 -4.46
CA THR A 164 -29.89 -12.89 -3.61
C THR A 164 -29.87 -12.08 -2.32
N ASP A 165 -30.86 -12.27 -1.46
CA ASP A 165 -30.91 -11.58 -0.15
C ASP A 165 -29.69 -11.87 0.73
N THR A 166 -29.01 -13.00 0.50
CA THR A 166 -27.91 -13.49 1.36
C THR A 166 -26.58 -13.67 0.64
N SER A 167 -26.57 -13.68 -0.69
CA SER A 167 -25.37 -13.94 -1.49
C SER A 167 -25.26 -13.07 -2.73
N LEU A 168 -24.03 -12.88 -3.18
CA LEU A 168 -23.71 -12.19 -4.42
C LEU A 168 -22.69 -13.02 -5.20
N THR A 169 -23.00 -13.30 -6.46
CA THR A 169 -22.13 -13.99 -7.40
C THR A 169 -21.67 -13.00 -8.47
N TYR A 170 -20.35 -12.88 -8.65
CA TYR A 170 -19.74 -11.84 -9.47
C TYR A 170 -18.41 -12.29 -10.08
N VAL A 171 -17.93 -11.51 -11.05
CA VAL A 171 -16.63 -11.66 -11.70
C VAL A 171 -15.89 -10.33 -11.61
N LEU A 172 -14.59 -10.39 -11.35
CA LEU A 172 -13.69 -9.22 -11.35
C LEU A 172 -12.85 -9.21 -12.61
N GLU A 173 -12.89 -8.11 -13.35
CA GLU A 173 -12.12 -7.88 -14.58
C GLU A 173 -11.18 -6.68 -14.39
N ARG A 174 -9.95 -6.81 -14.90
CA ARG A 174 -8.92 -5.77 -14.85
C ARG A 174 -8.83 -5.03 -16.17
#